data_AF-A0A2V6F724-F1
#
_entry.id   AF-A0A2V6F724-F1
#
_cell.length_a   1.000
_cell.length_b   1.000
_cell.length_c   1.000
_cell.angle_alpha   90.00
_cell.angle_beta   90.00
_cell.angle_gamma   90.00
#
_symmetry.space_group_name_H-M   'P 1'
#
loop_
_entity.id
_entity.type
_entity.pdbx_description
1 polymer ?
#
loop_
_entity_poly.entity_id
_entity_poly.type
_entity_poly.pdbx_seq_one_letter_code
_entity_poly.pdbx_strand_id
1 'polypeptide(L)'
;MFGAPGKARPHYERLLQRFTELKKDEFDRKRELAALTLLRQGVTFTVYSDAQGTERIFPFDLIPRIISAAEWEKIERGLEQRITALNLFLHDIYHGQSILRDGVIPKDYVWQAAHFRP
;
A
#
# COMPACT_ATOMS: atom_id res chain seq x y z
N MET A 1 5.24 -13.49 -7.77
CA MET A 1 5.89 -13.91 -9.04
C MET A 1 5.47 -15.32 -9.47
N PHE A 2 5.72 -16.37 -8.67
CA PHE A 2 5.44 -17.76 -9.06
C PHE A 2 4.02 -18.23 -8.71
N GLY A 3 3.39 -19.00 -9.61
CA GLY A 3 2.09 -19.65 -9.39
C GLY A 3 2.19 -21.11 -8.96
N ALA A 4 3.34 -21.75 -9.22
CA ALA A 4 3.75 -23.07 -8.75
C ALA A 4 5.29 -23.11 -8.71
N PRO A 5 5.95 -24.11 -8.09
CA PRO A 5 7.40 -24.20 -8.07
C PRO A 5 8.01 -24.07 -9.47
N GLY A 6 8.92 -23.12 -9.65
CA GLY A 6 9.58 -22.84 -10.93
C GLY A 6 8.71 -22.22 -12.03
N LYS A 7 7.38 -22.10 -11.85
CA LYS A 7 6.46 -21.58 -12.87
C LYS A 7 6.00 -20.16 -12.53
N ALA A 8 6.55 -19.17 -13.23
CA ALA A 8 6.13 -17.78 -13.11
C ALA A 8 4.67 -17.63 -13.56
N ARG A 9 3.94 -16.67 -12.97
CA ARG A 9 2.65 -16.22 -13.51
C ARG A 9 2.88 -15.56 -14.88
N PRO A 10 1.93 -15.63 -15.84
CA PRO A 10 2.13 -15.10 -17.19
C PRO A 10 2.58 -13.63 -17.22
N HIS A 11 1.97 -12.76 -16.41
CA HIS A 11 2.33 -11.35 -16.34
C HIS A 11 3.72 -11.07 -15.73
N TYR A 12 4.37 -12.08 -15.14
CA TYR A 12 5.73 -12.00 -14.61
C TYR A 12 6.81 -12.52 -15.56
N GLU A 13 6.46 -13.18 -16.67
CA GLU A 13 7.43 -13.84 -17.55
C GLU A 13 8.48 -12.86 -18.11
N ARG A 14 8.03 -11.69 -18.61
CA ARG A 14 8.93 -10.64 -19.12
C ARG A 14 9.87 -10.12 -18.04
N LEU A 15 9.39 -9.94 -16.81
CA LEU A 15 10.23 -9.49 -15.70
C LEU A 15 11.27 -10.56 -15.34
N LEU A 16 10.84 -11.83 -15.26
CA LEU A 16 11.74 -12.94 -14.95
C LEU A 16 12.83 -13.06 -16.03
N GLN A 17 12.47 -13.00 -17.31
CA GLN A 17 13.44 -13.02 -18.40
C GLN A 17 14.48 -11.89 -18.25
N ARG A 18 14.02 -10.65 -18.05
CA ARG A 18 14.92 -9.50 -17.85
C ARG A 18 15.81 -9.64 -16.63
N PHE A 19 15.27 -10.18 -15.54
CA PHE A 19 16.03 -10.41 -14.32
C PHE A 19 17.08 -11.50 -14.49
N THR A 20 16.78 -12.57 -15.24
CA THR A 20 17.73 -13.65 -15.56
C THR A 20 18.85 -13.17 -16.49
N GLU A 21 18.57 -12.25 -17.41
CA GLU A 21 19.58 -11.62 -18.29
C GLU A 21 20.48 -10.62 -17.53
N LEU A 22 20.05 -10.13 -16.37
CA LEU A 22 20.73 -9.08 -15.62
C LEU A 22 21.90 -9.63 -14.80
N LYS A 23 23.09 -9.08 -15.02
CA LYS A 23 24.27 -9.43 -14.22
C LYS A 23 24.17 -8.83 -12.81
N LYS A 24 24.73 -9.54 -11.82
CA LYS A 24 24.76 -9.11 -10.42
C LYS A 24 25.31 -7.69 -10.24
N ASP A 25 26.46 -7.38 -10.84
CA ASP A 25 27.10 -6.07 -10.72
C ASP A 25 26.21 -4.94 -11.28
N GLU A 26 25.45 -5.23 -12.34
CA GLU A 26 24.52 -4.27 -12.91
C GLU A 26 23.31 -4.05 -11.98
N PHE A 27 22.82 -5.10 -11.33
CA PHE A 27 21.77 -5.00 -10.33
C PHE A 27 22.20 -4.19 -9.10
N ASP A 28 23.41 -4.46 -8.58
CA ASP A 28 23.96 -3.72 -7.43
C ASP A 28 24.15 -2.24 -7.77
N ARG A 29 24.65 -1.92 -8.97
CA ARG A 29 24.72 -0.55 -9.48
C ARG A 29 23.33 0.12 -9.56
N LYS A 30 22.31 -0.59 -10.07
CA LYS A 30 20.93 -0.04 -10.12
C LYS A 30 20.39 0.22 -8.70
N ARG A 31 20.73 -0.62 -7.73
CA ARG A 31 20.31 -0.45 -6.32
C ARG A 31 20.93 0.80 -5.71
N GLU A 32 22.21 1.03 -5.91
CA GLU A 32 22.90 2.24 -5.45
C GLU A 32 22.34 3.51 -6.11
N LEU A 33 22.10 3.46 -7.42
CA LEU A 33 21.50 4.59 -8.14
C LEU A 33 20.08 4.89 -7.65
N ALA A 34 19.28 3.87 -7.36
CA ALA A 34 17.94 4.05 -6.80
C ALA A 34 18.01 4.70 -5.41
N ALA A 35 18.90 4.22 -4.54
CA ALA A 35 19.11 4.79 -3.20
C ALA A 35 19.52 6.27 -3.26
N LEU A 36 20.48 6.62 -4.13
CA LEU A 36 20.90 8.00 -4.34
C LEU A 36 19.77 8.88 -4.90
N THR A 37 18.93 8.32 -5.78
CA THR A 37 17.78 9.03 -6.36
C THR A 37 16.75 9.34 -5.29
N LEU A 38 16.38 8.36 -4.46
CA LEU A 38 15.43 8.53 -3.36
C LEU A 38 15.92 9.56 -2.34
N LEU A 39 17.21 9.53 -2.01
CA LEU A 39 17.83 10.53 -1.13
C LEU A 39 17.74 11.94 -1.73
N ARG A 40 18.09 12.10 -3.01
CA ARG A 40 18.03 13.40 -3.70
C ARG A 40 16.61 13.94 -3.89
N GLN A 41 15.62 13.06 -3.95
CA GLN A 41 14.20 13.43 -4.05
C GLN A 41 13.55 13.69 -2.68
N GLY A 42 14.29 13.53 -1.57
CA GLY A 42 13.73 13.70 -0.23
C GLY A 42 12.74 12.60 0.16
N VAL A 43 12.83 11.42 -0.46
CA VAL A 43 12.02 10.24 -0.08
C VAL A 43 12.68 9.59 1.14
N THR A 44 12.71 10.34 2.24
CA THR A 44 13.36 9.98 3.50
C THR A 44 12.36 9.95 4.66
N PHE A 45 12.71 9.25 5.73
CA PHE A 45 12.02 9.30 7.01
C PHE A 45 13.02 9.61 8.13
N THR A 46 12.55 10.32 9.15
CA THR A 46 13.36 10.65 10.32
C THR A 46 13.37 9.47 11.29
N VAL A 47 14.57 8.99 11.64
CA VAL A 47 14.73 8.01 12.71
C VAL A 47 14.97 8.76 14.02
N TYR A 48 13.97 8.78 14.89
CA TYR A 48 14.03 9.47 16.19
C TYR A 48 14.84 8.72 17.26
N SER A 49 15.54 7.63 16.91
CA SER A 49 16.34 6.85 17.87
C SER A 49 17.68 7.50 18.21
N ASP A 50 18.18 8.38 17.35
CA ASP A 50 19.49 9.00 17.50
C ASP A 50 19.31 10.51 17.66
N ALA A 51 19.98 11.12 18.66
CA ALA A 51 19.87 12.54 19.01
C ALA A 51 20.22 13.54 17.87
N GLN A 52 20.59 13.03 16.68
CA GLN A 52 20.90 13.82 15.49
C GLN A 52 19.82 13.77 14.40
N GLY A 53 18.68 13.09 14.60
CA GLY A 53 17.59 13.09 13.63
C GLY A 53 18.04 12.64 12.23
N THR A 54 18.79 11.54 12.16
CA THR A 54 19.37 11.07 10.90
C THR A 54 18.27 10.70 9.90
N GLU A 55 18.26 11.36 8.75
CA GLU A 55 17.40 11.01 7.63
C GLU A 55 17.86 9.69 6.99
N ARG A 56 16.91 8.77 6.79
CA ARG A 56 17.14 7.53 6.04
C ARG A 56 16.17 7.44 4.89
N ILE A 57 16.63 6.91 3.75
CA ILE A 57 15.72 6.61 2.64
C ILE A 57 14.73 5.52 3.05
N PHE A 58 13.50 5.59 2.53
CA PHE A 58 12.57 4.47 2.64
C PHE A 58 13.20 3.20 2.05
N PRO A 59 13.03 2.03 2.70
CA PRO A 59 13.42 0.76 2.11
C PRO A 59 12.75 0.60 0.74
N PHE A 60 13.54 0.29 -0.28
CA PHE A 60 13.08 0.23 -1.66
C PHE A 60 13.52 -1.08 -2.31
N ASP A 61 12.56 -1.76 -2.94
CA ASP A 61 12.78 -2.98 -3.71
C ASP A 61 12.75 -2.65 -5.21
N LEU A 62 13.76 -3.12 -5.95
CA LEU A 62 13.84 -2.94 -7.40
C LEU A 62 12.91 -3.88 -8.17
N ILE A 63 12.40 -4.93 -7.53
CA ILE A 63 11.54 -5.93 -8.15
C ILE A 63 10.07 -5.52 -7.96
N PRO A 64 9.37 -5.11 -9.02
CA PRO A 64 8.01 -4.62 -8.88
C PRO A 64 7.03 -5.74 -8.56
N ARG A 65 5.99 -5.38 -7.79
CA ARG A 65 4.78 -6.18 -7.70
C ARG A 65 3.88 -5.85 -8.89
N ILE A 66 3.85 -6.74 -9.88
CA ILE A 66 3.00 -6.59 -11.06
C ILE A 66 1.57 -6.98 -10.68
N ILE A 67 0.63 -6.08 -10.97
CA ILE A 67 -0.82 -6.30 -10.86
C ILE A 67 -1.38 -6.18 -12.28
N SER A 68 -2.10 -7.19 -12.75
CA SER A 68 -2.71 -7.13 -14.09
C SER A 68 -3.86 -6.14 -14.15
N ALA A 69 -4.21 -5.65 -15.34
CA ALA A 69 -5.34 -4.73 -15.52
C ALA A 69 -6.65 -5.32 -14.95
N ALA A 70 -6.94 -6.59 -15.25
CA ALA A 70 -8.14 -7.26 -14.74
C ALA A 70 -8.17 -7.40 -13.21
N GLU A 71 -7.01 -7.65 -12.58
CA GLU A 71 -6.91 -7.64 -11.11
C GLU A 71 -7.10 -6.22 -10.57
N TRP A 72 -6.50 -5.21 -11.21
CA TRP A 72 -6.60 -3.82 -10.82
C TRP A 72 -8.04 -3.29 -10.91
N GLU A 73 -8.76 -3.55 -12.00
CA GLU A 73 -10.16 -3.15 -12.17
C GLU A 73 -11.08 -3.69 -11.06
N LYS A 74 -10.79 -4.89 -10.53
CA LYS A 74 -11.52 -5.42 -9.40
C LYS A 74 -11.15 -4.72 -8.10
N ILE A 75 -9.86 -4.46 -7.89
CA ILE A 75 -9.34 -3.79 -6.70
C ILE A 75 -9.87 -2.35 -6.65
N GLU A 76 -9.73 -1.60 -7.73
CA GLU A 76 -10.15 -0.20 -7.86
C GLU A 76 -11.64 -0.04 -7.54
N ARG A 77 -12.53 -0.77 -8.23
CA ARG A 77 -13.98 -0.72 -7.96
C ARG A 77 -14.31 -1.07 -6.51
N GLY A 78 -13.62 -2.05 -5.92
CA GLY A 78 -13.81 -2.44 -4.53
C GLY A 78 -13.35 -1.35 -3.55
N LEU A 79 -12.24 -0.68 -3.85
CA LEU A 79 -11.73 0.43 -3.06
C LEU A 79 -12.66 1.64 -3.14
N GLU A 80 -13.12 2.02 -4.32
CA GLU A 80 -14.08 3.12 -4.53
C GLU A 80 -15.38 2.88 -3.77
N GLN A 81 -15.96 1.69 -3.91
CA GLN A 81 -17.16 1.29 -3.18
C GLN A 81 -16.94 1.42 -1.66
N ARG A 82 -15.83 0.86 -1.15
CA ARG A 82 -15.56 0.81 0.29
C ARG A 82 -15.29 2.19 0.87
N ILE A 83 -14.51 3.03 0.20
CA ILE A 83 -14.22 4.39 0.66
C ILE A 83 -15.51 5.22 0.65
N THR A 84 -16.34 5.09 -0.38
CA THR A 84 -17.65 5.76 -0.44
C THR A 84 -18.53 5.36 0.74
N ALA A 85 -18.66 4.06 1.01
CA ALA A 85 -19.45 3.55 2.13
C ALA A 85 -18.90 4.02 3.49
N LEU A 86 -17.57 4.03 3.67
CA LEU A 86 -16.94 4.50 4.91
C LEU A 86 -17.15 6.01 5.13
N ASN A 87 -17.05 6.82 4.08
CA ASN A 87 -17.31 8.26 4.17
C ASN A 87 -18.77 8.56 4.51
N LEU A 88 -19.72 7.86 3.85
CA LEU A 88 -21.14 7.99 4.15
C LEU A 88 -21.46 7.51 5.58
N PHE A 89 -20.84 6.42 6.01
CA PHE A 89 -20.97 5.92 7.38
C PHE A 89 -20.47 6.94 8.40
N LEU A 90 -19.26 7.48 8.23
CA LEU A 90 -18.71 8.50 9.13
C LEU A 90 -19.61 9.75 9.17
N HIS A 91 -20.06 10.22 8.00
CA HIS A 91 -20.99 11.34 7.93
C HIS A 91 -22.30 11.03 8.68
N ASP A 92 -22.90 9.85 8.48
CA ASP A 92 -24.13 9.47 9.18
C ASP A 92 -23.89 9.40 10.70
N ILE A 93 -22.83 8.75 11.18
CA ILE A 93 -22.52 8.64 12.62
C ILE A 93 -22.40 9.99 13.32
N TYR A 94 -21.78 10.98 12.68
CA TYR A 94 -21.60 12.31 13.25
C TYR A 94 -22.76 13.29 12.97
N HIS A 95 -23.80 12.84 12.27
CA HIS A 95 -24.97 13.68 11.98
C HIS A 95 -26.27 12.89 12.14
N GLY A 96 -26.73 12.29 11.05
CA GLY A 96 -28.05 11.73 10.91
C GLY A 96 -28.25 10.46 11.72
N GLN A 97 -27.23 9.68 12.05
CA GLN A 97 -27.27 8.42 12.80
C GLN A 97 -28.38 7.46 12.35
N SER A 98 -28.70 7.45 11.06
CA SER A 98 -29.75 6.62 10.47
C SER A 98 -29.41 5.14 10.60
N ILE A 99 -28.17 4.75 10.33
CA ILE A 99 -27.69 3.36 10.44
C ILE A 99 -27.83 2.79 11.85
N LEU A 100 -27.78 3.66 12.88
CA LEU A 100 -27.97 3.30 14.28
C LEU A 100 -29.46 3.26 14.67
N ARG A 101 -30.27 4.19 14.14
CA ARG A 101 -31.73 4.19 14.35
C ARG A 101 -32.40 2.99 13.69
N ASP A 102 -31.92 2.61 12.51
CA ASP A 102 -32.41 1.48 11.73
C ASP A 102 -31.91 0.14 12.29
N GLY A 103 -31.02 0.15 13.29
CA GLY A 103 -30.52 -1.03 13.98
C GLY A 103 -29.55 -1.89 13.17
N VAL A 104 -29.10 -1.43 12.00
CA VAL A 104 -28.11 -2.13 11.16
C VAL A 104 -26.78 -2.26 11.87
N ILE A 105 -26.38 -1.23 12.62
CA ILE A 105 -25.24 -1.27 13.54
C ILE A 105 -25.71 -0.94 14.96
N PRO A 106 -25.39 -1.78 15.96
CA PRO A 106 -25.68 -1.48 17.36
C PRO A 106 -24.99 -0.20 17.83
N LYS A 107 -25.74 0.68 18.52
CA LYS A 107 -25.24 1.97 19.02
C LYS A 107 -23.98 1.81 19.88
N ASP A 108 -23.94 0.79 20.72
CA ASP A 108 -22.82 0.54 21.64
C ASP A 108 -21.50 0.28 20.91
N TYR A 109 -21.53 -0.29 19.70
CA TYR A 109 -20.31 -0.53 18.91
C TYR A 109 -19.64 0.77 18.47
N VAL A 110 -20.42 1.84 18.30
CA VAL A 110 -19.90 3.15 17.91
C VAL A 110 -19.55 3.98 19.13
N TRP A 111 -20.47 4.11 20.09
CA TRP A 111 -20.28 5.02 21.23
C TRP A 111 -19.18 4.58 22.20
N GLN A 112 -18.88 3.28 22.27
CA GLN A 112 -17.80 2.75 23.11
C GLN A 112 -16.46 2.66 22.35
N ALA A 113 -16.43 3.00 21.05
CA ALA A 113 -15.20 2.94 20.28
C ALA A 113 -14.20 4.00 20.75
N ALA A 114 -12.95 3.61 21.01
CA ALA A 114 -11.90 4.48 21.53
C ALA A 114 -11.63 5.76 20.69
N HIS A 115 -11.99 5.72 19.41
CA HIS A 115 -11.77 6.80 18.45
C HIS A 115 -13.04 7.57 18.07
N PHE A 116 -14.20 7.20 18.62
CA PHE A 116 -15.40 8.02 18.48
C PHE A 116 -15.22 9.35 19.25
N ARG A 117 -15.77 10.43 18.71
CA ARG A 117 -15.70 11.79 19.28
C ARG A 117 -17.12 12.38 19.37
N PRO A 118 -17.68 12.57 20.57
CA PRO A 118 -19.04 13.08 20.74
C PRO A 118 -19.17 14.55 20.31
#